data_AF-A0A948WEB2-F1
#
_entry.id   AF-A0A948WEB2-F1
#
_cell.length_a   1.000
_cell.length_b   1.000
_cell.length_c   1.000
_cell.angle_alpha   90.00
_cell.angle_beta   90.00
_cell.angle_gamma   90.00
#
_symmetry.space_group_name_H-M   'P 1'
#
loop_
_entity.id
_entity.type
_entity.pdbx_description
1 polymer ?
#
loop_
_entity_poly.entity_id
_entity_poly.type
_entity_poly.pdbx_seq_one_letter_code
_entity_poly.pdbx_strand_id
1 'polypeptide(L)'
;MEQALLAVTVGVVVVALLVGLATFAGSRRAYEEIGAGGIEQDPAPREPTGGAGAAEQAAEIRQMLEARNSRRIRRGEEPLDVEAEVAALSATAPAADPALEEEVRQLVVARNARRVRRGEEPLDVEAEVRRQLAALG
;
A
#
# COMPACT_ATOMS: atom_id res chain seq x y z
N MET A 1 65.43 6.17 4.93
CA MET A 1 64.26 7.02 4.64
C MET A 1 63.15 6.23 3.94
N GLU A 2 63.48 5.37 2.98
CA GLU A 2 62.52 4.54 2.22
C GLU A 2 61.63 3.62 3.08
N GLN A 3 62.18 2.92 4.08
CA GLN A 3 61.40 2.06 4.98
C GLN A 3 60.40 2.85 5.85
N ALA A 4 60.76 4.07 6.27
CA ALA A 4 59.88 4.92 7.06
C ALA A 4 58.71 5.45 6.20
N LEU A 5 59.00 5.83 4.95
CA LEU A 5 57.97 6.24 3.99
C LEU A 5 57.02 5.09 3.69
N LEU A 6 57.53 3.87 3.45
CA LEU A 6 56.70 2.69 3.18
C LEU A 6 55.81 2.35 4.39
N ALA A 7 56.35 2.36 5.61
CA ALA A 7 55.58 2.10 6.83
C ALA A 7 54.45 3.13 7.02
N VAL A 8 54.73 4.41 6.76
CA VAL A 8 53.73 5.49 6.84
C VAL A 8 52.65 5.30 5.76
N THR A 9 53.03 5.03 4.52
CA THR A 9 52.08 4.80 3.42
C THR A 9 51.18 3.60 3.70
N VAL A 10 51.74 2.47 4.12
CA VAL A 10 50.96 1.28 4.48
C VAL A 10 50.02 1.59 5.65
N GLY A 11 50.51 2.29 6.67
CA GLY A 11 49.68 2.71 7.80
C GLY A 11 48.48 3.56 7.38
N VAL A 12 48.70 4.57 6.53
CA VAL A 12 47.63 5.44 6.03
C VAL A 12 46.63 4.65 5.17
N VAL A 13 47.09 3.76 4.31
CA VAL A 13 46.22 2.92 3.48
C VAL A 13 45.35 2.02 4.35
N VAL A 14 45.92 1.36 5.36
CA VAL A 14 45.16 0.50 6.28
C VAL A 14 44.11 1.29 7.05
N VAL A 15 44.45 2.47 7.57
CA VAL A 15 43.49 3.33 8.27
C VAL A 15 42.37 3.80 7.34
N ALA A 16 42.69 4.24 6.12
CA ALA A 16 41.69 4.66 5.14
C ALA A 16 40.74 3.50 4.77
N LEU A 17 41.26 2.28 4.65
CA LEU A 17 40.49 1.09 4.33
C LEU A 17 39.54 0.71 5.49
N LEU A 18 40.00 0.81 6.74
CA LEU A 18 39.16 0.61 7.93
C LEU A 18 38.04 1.64 8.04
N VAL A 19 38.35 2.93 7.83
CA VAL A 19 37.35 4.00 7.83
C VAL A 19 36.33 3.79 6.71
N GLY A 20 36.79 3.47 5.49
CA GLY A 20 35.92 3.19 4.36
C GLY A 20 34.97 2.02 4.62
N LEU A 21 35.45 0.93 5.22
CA LEU A 21 34.60 -0.20 5.60
C LEU A 21 33.57 0.18 6.67
N ALA A 22 33.98 0.94 7.69
CA ALA A 22 33.07 1.39 8.75
C ALA A 22 31.95 2.30 8.20
N THR A 23 32.29 3.25 7.34
CA THR A 23 31.31 4.13 6.69
C THR A 23 30.38 3.34 5.76
N PHE A 24 30.92 2.40 4.98
CA PHE A 24 30.13 1.56 4.09
C PHE A 24 29.12 0.68 4.85
N ALA A 25 29.55 0.05 5.96
CA ALA A 25 28.67 -0.74 6.81
C ALA A 25 27.56 0.11 7.46
N GLY A 26 27.88 1.34 7.90
CA GLY A 26 26.89 2.27 8.45
C GLY A 26 25.89 2.82 7.42
N SER A 27 26.32 3.00 6.17
CA SER A 27 25.49 3.59 5.11
C SER A 27 24.31 2.71 4.69
N ARG A 28 24.34 1.39 4.92
CA ARG A 28 23.21 0.49 4.61
C ARG A 28 21.92 0.87 5.35
N ARG A 29 22.02 1.32 6.60
CA ARG A 29 20.87 1.82 7.37
C ARG A 29 20.29 3.12 6.81
N ALA A 30 21.14 4.00 6.27
CA ALA A 30 20.69 5.24 5.64
C ALA A 30 19.96 4.96 4.31
N TYR A 31 20.35 3.91 3.58
CA TYR A 31 19.62 3.46 2.39
C TYR A 31 18.28 2.79 2.73
N GLU A 32 18.16 2.10 3.87
CA GLU A 32 16.89 1.55 4.35
C GLU A 32 15.87 2.67 4.66
N GLU A 33 16.33 3.82 5.14
CA GLU A 33 15.49 4.98 5.47
C GLU A 33 14.97 5.74 4.23
N ILE A 34 15.72 5.71 3.12
CA ILE A 34 15.34 6.37 1.85
C ILE A 34 14.15 5.68 1.13
N GLY A 35 13.75 4.47 1.57
CA GLY A 35 12.52 3.81 1.11
C GLY A 35 11.42 3.72 2.17
N ALA A 36 11.70 4.09 3.42
CA ALA A 36 10.79 3.98 4.55
C ALA A 36 9.94 5.24 4.71
N GLY A 37 9.17 5.60 3.67
CA GLY A 37 7.90 6.34 3.78
C GLY A 37 7.79 7.56 4.72
N GLY A 38 8.87 8.29 5.04
CA GLY A 38 8.86 9.34 6.06
C GLY A 38 8.08 10.63 5.74
N ILE A 39 7.29 10.64 4.67
CA ILE A 39 6.40 11.76 4.30
C ILE A 39 4.93 11.44 4.58
N GLU A 40 4.63 10.21 5.01
CA GLU A 40 3.31 9.81 5.45
C GLU A 40 3.35 9.60 6.96
N GLN A 41 2.68 10.48 7.70
CA GLN A 41 2.19 10.13 9.03
C GLN A 41 1.23 8.96 8.83
N ASP A 42 1.74 7.73 8.91
CA ASP A 42 0.96 6.51 8.81
C ASP A 42 -0.13 6.55 9.89
N PRO A 43 -1.42 6.78 9.56
CA PRO A 43 -2.46 6.42 10.49
C PRO A 43 -2.34 4.90 10.62
N ALA A 44 -1.97 4.43 11.82
CA ALA A 44 -1.73 3.02 12.16
C ALA A 44 -2.46 2.05 11.22
N PRO A 45 -1.80 0.99 10.70
CA PRO A 45 -2.34 0.14 9.65
C PRO A 45 -3.81 -0.19 9.93
N ARG A 46 -4.72 0.48 9.21
CA ARG A 46 -6.12 0.09 9.22
C ARG A 46 -6.11 -1.28 8.59
N GLU A 47 -6.26 -2.33 9.39
CA GLU A 47 -6.53 -3.65 8.88
C GLU A 47 -7.67 -3.51 7.87
N PRO A 48 -7.54 -4.01 6.62
CA PRO A 48 -8.60 -3.99 5.65
C PRO A 48 -9.68 -4.95 6.15
N THR A 49 -10.52 -4.43 7.04
CA THR A 49 -11.75 -5.05 7.46
C THR A 49 -12.76 -4.58 6.42
N GLY A 50 -13.04 -5.42 5.42
CA GLY A 50 -14.01 -5.14 4.34
C GLY A 50 -15.41 -4.74 4.83
N GLY A 51 -15.67 -4.80 6.15
CA GLY A 51 -16.87 -4.20 6.77
C GLY A 51 -16.68 -2.80 7.38
N ALA A 52 -15.50 -2.45 7.90
CA ALA A 52 -15.28 -1.14 8.52
C ALA A 52 -15.15 -0.03 7.47
N GLY A 53 -14.53 -0.33 6.33
CA GLY A 53 -14.42 0.63 5.22
C GLY A 53 -15.78 1.03 4.66
N ALA A 54 -16.70 0.09 4.48
CA ALA A 54 -18.05 0.39 3.98
C ALA A 54 -18.87 1.25 4.97
N ALA A 55 -18.75 1.00 6.28
CA ALA A 55 -19.43 1.80 7.29
C ALA A 55 -18.82 3.21 7.44
N GLU A 56 -17.48 3.33 7.37
CA GLU A 56 -16.76 4.61 7.35
C GLU A 56 -17.14 5.42 6.11
N GLN A 57 -17.16 4.79 4.94
CA GLN A 57 -17.57 5.40 3.67
C GLN A 57 -19.04 5.86 3.71
N ALA A 58 -19.96 5.05 4.25
CA ALA A 58 -21.35 5.47 4.42
C ALA A 58 -21.50 6.68 5.35
N ALA A 59 -20.69 6.75 6.42
CA ALA A 59 -20.66 7.89 7.33
C ALA A 59 -20.12 9.17 6.65
N GLU A 60 -19.08 9.05 5.82
CA GLU A 60 -18.55 10.15 5.00
C GLU A 60 -19.58 10.66 4.00
N ILE A 61 -20.25 9.75 3.27
CA ILE A 61 -21.31 10.10 2.31
C ILE A 61 -22.44 10.85 3.02
N ARG A 62 -22.87 10.37 4.21
CA ARG A 62 -23.88 11.04 5.03
C ARG A 62 -23.47 12.48 5.36
N GLN A 63 -22.24 12.68 5.82
CA GLN A 63 -21.72 14.01 6.16
C GLN A 63 -21.70 14.95 4.94
N MET A 64 -21.29 14.46 3.76
CA MET A 64 -21.31 15.25 2.52
C MET A 64 -22.73 15.63 2.10
N LEU A 65 -23.70 14.73 2.24
CA LEU A 65 -25.10 14.96 1.90
C LEU A 65 -25.77 15.95 2.86
N GLU A 66 -25.49 15.87 4.17
CA GLU A 66 -25.94 16.85 5.16
C GLU A 66 -25.39 18.25 4.83
N ALA A 67 -24.09 18.34 4.51
CA ALA A 67 -23.48 19.58 4.10
C ALA A 67 -24.12 20.13 2.81
N ARG A 68 -24.44 19.26 1.84
CA ARG A 68 -25.16 19.64 0.60
C ARG A 68 -26.56 20.15 0.90
N ASN A 69 -27.31 19.48 1.77
CA ASN A 69 -28.65 19.90 2.20
C ASN A 69 -28.63 21.27 2.88
N SER A 70 -27.65 21.54 3.75
CA SER A 70 -27.49 22.86 4.36
C SER A 70 -27.37 23.99 3.33
N ARG A 71 -26.71 23.72 2.19
CA ARG A 71 -26.56 24.68 1.09
C ARG A 71 -27.85 24.80 0.27
N ARG A 72 -28.57 23.70 0.05
CA ARG A 72 -29.89 23.67 -0.64
C ARG A 72 -30.92 24.51 0.10
N ILE A 73 -31.05 24.30 1.41
CA ILE A 73 -31.99 25.04 2.26
C ILE A 73 -31.73 26.55 2.18
N ARG A 74 -30.45 26.98 2.21
CA ARG A 74 -30.10 28.40 2.04
C ARG A 74 -30.47 28.97 0.67
N ARG A 75 -30.55 28.13 -0.36
CA ARG A 75 -31.01 28.52 -1.70
C ARG A 75 -32.53 28.41 -1.89
N GLY A 76 -33.26 27.98 -0.85
CA GLY A 76 -34.71 27.74 -0.94
C GLY A 76 -35.07 26.45 -1.72
N GLU A 77 -34.10 25.55 -1.90
CA GLU A 77 -34.32 24.24 -2.54
C GLU A 77 -34.76 23.19 -1.52
N GLU A 78 -35.48 22.18 -1.99
CA GLU A 78 -35.90 21.05 -1.16
C GLU A 78 -34.70 20.16 -0.75
N PRO A 79 -34.62 19.75 0.53
CA PRO A 79 -33.59 18.82 1.00
C PRO A 79 -33.69 17.44 0.34
N LEU A 80 -32.54 16.79 0.15
CA LEU A 80 -32.46 15.40 -0.27
C LEU A 80 -32.70 14.45 0.92
N ASP A 81 -33.31 13.29 0.68
CA ASP A 81 -33.37 12.20 1.65
C ASP A 81 -31.98 11.56 1.77
N VAL A 82 -31.33 11.80 2.91
CA VAL A 82 -29.94 11.40 3.13
C VAL A 82 -29.79 9.89 3.17
N GLU A 83 -30.72 9.16 3.79
CA GLU A 83 -30.57 7.70 3.93
C GLU A 83 -30.84 6.99 2.59
N ALA A 84 -31.82 7.47 1.82
CA ALA A 84 -32.07 6.94 0.49
C ALA A 84 -30.87 7.18 -0.45
N GLU A 85 -30.25 8.36 -0.38
CA GLU A 85 -29.09 8.71 -1.20
C GLU A 85 -27.83 7.95 -0.77
N VAL A 86 -27.60 7.78 0.54
CA VAL A 86 -26.50 6.92 1.03
C VAL A 86 -26.67 5.49 0.51
N ALA A 87 -27.87 4.92 0.58
CA ALA A 87 -28.13 3.58 0.08
C ALA A 87 -27.88 3.46 -1.43
N ALA A 88 -28.33 4.43 -2.22
CA ALA A 88 -28.13 4.45 -3.67
C ALA A 88 -26.64 4.57 -4.05
N LEU A 89 -25.89 5.43 -3.36
CA LEU A 89 -24.47 5.65 -3.64
C LEU A 89 -23.62 4.47 -3.17
N SER A 90 -23.90 3.90 -2.00
CA SER A 90 -23.17 2.73 -1.48
C SER A 90 -23.49 1.44 -2.25
N ALA A 91 -24.68 1.32 -2.85
CA ALA A 91 -25.02 0.19 -3.73
C ALA A 91 -24.28 0.25 -5.08
N THR A 92 -23.85 1.45 -5.49
CA THR A 92 -23.04 1.66 -6.70
C THR A 92 -21.56 1.63 -6.33
N ALA A 93 -21.13 0.61 -5.59
CA ALA A 93 -19.71 0.35 -5.46
C ALA A 93 -19.15 0.11 -6.87
N PRO A 94 -18.07 0.80 -7.29
CA PRO A 94 -17.49 0.56 -8.60
C PRO A 94 -17.13 -0.92 -8.71
N ALA A 95 -17.62 -1.57 -9.77
CA ALA A 95 -17.15 -2.91 -10.12
C ALA A 95 -15.61 -2.89 -10.13
N ALA A 96 -14.98 -3.94 -9.59
CA ALA A 96 -13.54 -4.03 -9.49
C ALA A 96 -12.89 -3.56 -10.81
N ASP A 97 -11.90 -2.67 -10.70
CA ASP A 97 -11.21 -2.13 -11.87
C ASP A 97 -10.71 -3.30 -12.73
N PRO A 98 -11.05 -3.37 -14.04
CA PRO A 98 -10.59 -4.45 -14.91
C PRO A 98 -9.05 -4.59 -14.93
N ALA A 99 -8.31 -3.50 -14.68
CA ALA A 99 -6.86 -3.57 -14.55
C ALA A 99 -6.43 -4.32 -13.26
N LEU A 100 -7.13 -4.07 -12.15
CA LEU A 100 -6.88 -4.76 -10.87
C LEU A 100 -7.24 -6.24 -10.96
N GLU A 101 -8.34 -6.59 -11.62
CA GLU A 101 -8.71 -7.99 -11.85
C GLU A 101 -7.61 -8.75 -12.60
N GLU A 102 -7.04 -8.15 -13.65
CA GLU A 102 -5.94 -8.75 -14.41
C GLU A 102 -4.66 -8.88 -13.56
N GLU A 103 -4.33 -7.89 -12.74
CA GLU A 103 -3.19 -7.99 -11.82
C GLU A 103 -3.34 -9.16 -10.84
N VAL A 104 -4.52 -9.29 -10.22
CA VAL A 104 -4.84 -10.40 -9.32
C VAL A 104 -4.76 -11.74 -10.06
N ARG A 105 -5.29 -11.81 -11.30
CA ARG A 105 -5.18 -13.01 -12.15
C ARG A 105 -3.72 -13.40 -12.37
N GLN A 106 -2.85 -12.46 -12.73
CA GLN A 106 -1.42 -12.70 -12.93
C GLN A 106 -0.74 -13.20 -11.64
N LEU A 107 -1.10 -12.62 -10.49
CA LEU A 107 -0.57 -13.06 -9.19
C LEU A 107 -0.94 -14.52 -8.88
N VAL A 108 -2.19 -14.90 -9.16
CA VAL A 108 -2.68 -16.27 -8.95
C VAL A 108 -1.99 -17.26 -9.91
N VAL A 109 -1.83 -16.91 -11.18
CA VAL A 109 -1.09 -17.72 -12.15
C VAL A 109 0.35 -17.94 -11.69
N ALA A 110 1.04 -16.89 -11.25
CA ALA A 110 2.39 -16.99 -10.72
C ALA A 110 2.46 -17.85 -9.45
N ARG A 111 1.44 -17.78 -8.58
CA ARG A 111 1.32 -18.64 -7.40
C ARG A 111 1.15 -20.11 -7.80
N ASN A 112 0.29 -20.40 -8.77
CA ASN A 112 0.09 -21.76 -9.28
C ASN A 112 1.37 -22.32 -9.90
N ALA A 113 2.13 -21.53 -10.65
CA ALA A 113 3.44 -21.95 -11.16
C ALA A 113 4.41 -22.36 -10.04
N ARG A 114 4.37 -21.67 -8.89
CA ARG A 114 5.12 -22.09 -7.68
C ARG A 114 4.57 -23.37 -7.08
N ARG A 115 3.25 -23.54 -6.97
CA ARG A 115 2.60 -24.75 -6.43
C ARG A 115 2.95 -25.99 -7.24
N VAL A 116 2.82 -25.92 -8.56
CA VAL A 116 3.15 -27.03 -9.47
C VAL A 116 4.62 -27.44 -9.34
N ARG A 117 5.55 -26.48 -9.22
CA ARG A 117 6.97 -26.79 -8.96
C ARG A 117 7.22 -27.51 -7.63
N ARG A 118 6.32 -27.35 -6.64
CA ARG A 118 6.38 -28.06 -5.36
C ARG A 118 5.57 -29.37 -5.36
N GLY A 119 4.99 -29.76 -6.49
CA GLY A 119 4.12 -30.94 -6.58
C GLY A 119 2.73 -30.75 -5.97
N GLU A 120 2.32 -29.50 -5.71
CA GLU A 120 0.98 -29.16 -5.24
C GLU A 120 0.02 -28.96 -6.42
N GLU A 121 -1.27 -29.22 -6.17
CA GLU A 121 -2.33 -28.97 -7.15
C GLU A 121 -2.55 -27.46 -7.36
N PRO A 122 -2.70 -26.99 -8.62
CA PRO A 122 -3.00 -25.60 -8.92
C PRO A 122 -4.40 -25.22 -8.42
N LEU A 123 -4.54 -23.97 -7.99
CA LEU A 123 -5.84 -23.36 -7.64
C LEU A 123 -6.62 -23.01 -8.91
N ASP A 124 -7.95 -23.03 -8.80
CA ASP A 124 -8.82 -22.44 -9.82
C ASP A 124 -8.59 -20.92 -9.87
N VAL A 125 -8.12 -20.44 -11.02
CA VAL A 125 -7.70 -19.04 -11.19
C VAL A 125 -8.89 -18.10 -11.01
N GLU A 126 -10.03 -18.37 -11.65
CA GLU A 126 -11.18 -17.47 -11.65
C GLU A 126 -11.90 -17.48 -10.30
N ALA A 127 -11.94 -18.62 -9.61
CA ALA A 127 -12.46 -18.71 -8.25
C ALA A 127 -11.56 -17.95 -7.25
N GLU A 128 -10.26 -18.07 -7.40
CA GLU A 128 -9.28 -17.39 -6.55
C GLU A 128 -9.29 -15.87 -6.78
N VAL A 129 -9.37 -15.42 -8.04
CA VAL A 129 -9.51 -14.00 -8.39
C VAL A 129 -10.75 -13.41 -7.73
N ARG A 130 -11.91 -14.06 -7.88
CA ARG A 130 -13.16 -13.61 -7.22
C ARG A 130 -13.03 -13.56 -5.70
N ARG A 131 -12.40 -14.56 -5.09
CA ARG A 131 -12.20 -14.58 -3.63
C ARG A 131 -11.29 -13.44 -3.17
N GLN A 132 -10.21 -13.16 -3.89
CA GLN A 132 -9.28 -12.09 -3.53
C GLN A 132 -9.90 -10.72 -3.75
N LEU A 133 -10.60 -10.50 -4.87
CA LEU A 133 -11.33 -9.24 -5.11
C LEU A 133 -12.40 -8.99 -4.03
N ALA A 134 -13.14 -10.02 -3.63
CA ALA A 134 -14.13 -9.92 -2.56
C ALA A 134 -13.53 -9.66 -1.17
N ALA A 135 -12.23 -9.94 -0.97
CA ALA A 135 -11.52 -9.64 0.28
C ALA A 135 -10.92 -8.22 0.30
N LEU A 136 -10.85 -7.55 -0.86
CA LEU A 136 -10.35 -6.18 -0.99
C LEU A 136 -11.46 -5.12 -0.93
N GLY A 137 -12.73 -5.52 -1.11
CA GLY A 137 -13.92 -4.70 -0.90
C GLY A 137 -14.57 -4.96 0.45
#